data_AF-A0A127EXK0-F1
#
_entry.id   AF-A0A127EXK0-F1
#
_cell.length_a   1.000
_cell.length_b   1.000
_cell.length_c   1.000
_cell.angle_alpha   90.00
_cell.angle_beta   90.00
_cell.angle_gamma   90.00
#
_symmetry.space_group_name_H-M   'P 1'
#
loop_
_entity.id
_entity.type
_entity.pdbx_description
1 polymer ?
#
loop_
_entity_poly.entity_id
_entity_poly.type
_entity_poly.pdbx_seq_one_letter_code
_entity_poly.pdbx_strand_id
1 'polypeptide(L)'
;MNNHSEPPLSKTHAANNLFYLGKDSEGHWVVKDQGGLRGGLFVDRAQALRFALFENGRNPRAVIMVPGVMSLDLNMRPSPQNNTDREKARDNPAIRLVA
;
A
#
# COMPACT_ATOMS: atom_id res chain seq x y z
N MET A 1 14.84 -41.60 -12.43
CA MET A 1 14.07 -40.52 -13.10
C MET A 1 13.14 -39.90 -12.08
N ASN A 2 13.54 -38.80 -11.45
CA ASN A 2 12.74 -38.15 -10.41
C ASN A 2 11.99 -36.99 -11.06
N ASN A 3 10.77 -37.26 -11.52
CA ASN A 3 9.88 -36.26 -12.09
C ASN A 3 9.20 -35.47 -10.95
N HIS A 4 9.97 -34.65 -10.24
CA HIS A 4 9.43 -33.64 -9.34
C HIS A 4 9.24 -32.34 -10.14
N SER A 5 8.19 -32.31 -10.95
CA SER A 5 7.71 -31.07 -11.58
C SER A 5 6.88 -30.28 -10.56
N GLU A 6 7.49 -29.88 -9.45
CA GLU A 6 6.93 -28.84 -8.59
C GLU A 6 7.52 -27.50 -9.08
N PRO A 7 6.72 -26.61 -9.70
CA PRO A 7 7.24 -25.30 -10.07
C PRO A 7 7.65 -24.56 -8.80
N PRO A 8 8.78 -23.84 -8.79
CA PRO A 8 9.22 -23.12 -7.62
C PRO A 8 8.12 -22.14 -7.24
N LEU A 9 7.77 -22.17 -5.95
CA LEU A 9 6.94 -21.23 -5.20
C LEU A 9 7.07 -19.79 -5.69
N SER A 10 6.41 -19.48 -6.81
CA SER A 10 6.28 -18.13 -7.33
C SER A 10 5.02 -17.54 -6.72
N LYS A 11 5.00 -17.49 -5.38
CA LYS A 11 4.15 -16.56 -4.61
C LYS A 11 4.63 -15.11 -4.80
N THR A 12 5.22 -14.81 -5.95
CA THR A 12 5.88 -13.53 -6.25
C THR A 12 5.01 -12.64 -7.14
N HIS A 13 3.89 -13.14 -7.66
CA HIS A 13 2.96 -12.35 -8.47
C HIS A 13 1.49 -12.74 -8.32
N ALA A 14 1.10 -13.33 -7.18
CA ALA A 14 -0.27 -13.11 -6.71
C ALA A 14 -0.34 -11.64 -6.33
N ALA A 15 -0.44 -10.75 -7.33
CA ALA A 15 -0.77 -9.36 -7.14
C ALA A 15 -1.95 -9.39 -6.19
N ASN A 16 -1.78 -8.82 -4.99
CA ASN A 16 -2.84 -8.75 -4.00
C ASN A 16 -3.94 -7.90 -4.63
N ASN A 17 -4.84 -8.56 -5.36
CA ASN A 17 -5.97 -7.98 -6.08
C ASN A 17 -7.08 -7.56 -5.11
N LEU A 18 -6.72 -7.36 -3.84
CA LEU A 18 -7.62 -6.92 -2.80
C LEU A 18 -7.74 -5.41 -2.88
N PHE A 19 -8.95 -4.96 -3.19
CA PHE A 19 -9.32 -3.56 -3.19
C PHE A 19 -10.19 -3.26 -2.00
N TYR A 20 -9.88 -2.16 -1.33
CA TYR A 20 -10.67 -1.57 -0.28
C TYR A 20 -11.53 -0.46 -0.86
N LEU A 21 -12.81 -0.47 -0.50
CA LEU A 21 -13.81 0.51 -0.89
C LEU A 21 -14.38 1.18 0.37
N GLY A 22 -14.25 2.49 0.48
CA GLY A 22 -14.76 3.26 1.62
C GLY A 22 -15.29 4.63 1.20
N LYS A 23 -15.66 5.46 2.17
CA LYS A 23 -16.00 6.87 1.95
C LYS A 23 -15.01 7.78 2.64
N ASP A 24 -14.69 8.92 2.05
CA ASP A 24 -13.95 9.97 2.75
C ASP A 24 -14.86 10.75 3.71
N SER A 25 -14.31 11.79 4.37
CA SER A 25 -15.06 12.66 5.27
C SER A 25 -16.08 13.54 4.57
N GLU A 26 -15.94 13.73 3.26
CA GLU A 26 -16.83 14.55 2.42
C GLU A 26 -17.95 13.72 1.79
N GLY A 27 -17.87 12.39 1.90
CA GLY A 27 -18.84 11.44 1.38
C GLY A 27 -18.52 10.88 0.00
N HIS A 28 -17.36 11.21 -0.57
CA HIS A 28 -16.88 10.63 -1.83
C HIS A 28 -16.42 9.19 -1.62
N TRP A 29 -16.54 8.37 -2.65
CA TRP A 29 -16.12 6.97 -2.64
C TRP A 29 -14.63 6.85 -2.95
N VAL A 30 -13.89 6.24 -2.04
CA VAL A 30 -12.47 5.97 -2.20
C VAL A 30 -12.25 4.49 -2.48
N VAL A 31 -11.45 4.21 -3.51
CA VAL A 31 -10.91 2.88 -3.79
C VAL A 31 -9.41 2.91 -3.64
N LYS A 32 -8.84 1.95 -2.91
CA LYS A 32 -7.39 1.70 -2.95
C LYS A 32 -7.09 0.22 -2.83
N ASP A 33 -6.01 -0.23 -3.47
CA ASP A 33 -5.49 -1.56 -3.26
C ASP A 33 -4.84 -1.70 -1.88
N GLN A 34 -4.52 -2.93 -1.50
CA GLN A 34 -3.80 -3.21 -0.26
C GLN A 34 -2.43 -2.52 -0.19
N GLY A 35 -1.77 -2.28 -1.32
CA GLY A 35 -0.49 -1.58 -1.38
C GLY A 35 -0.59 -0.05 -1.32
N GLY A 36 -1.78 0.53 -1.49
CA GLY A 36 -1.93 1.98 -1.69
C GLY A 36 -1.25 2.51 -2.96
N LEU A 37 -0.94 1.63 -3.92
CA LEU A 37 -0.30 1.94 -5.20
C LEU A 37 -1.32 2.21 -6.31
N ARG A 38 -2.52 1.63 -6.20
CA ARG A 38 -3.58 1.71 -7.20
C ARG A 38 -4.88 2.10 -6.51
N GLY A 39 -5.61 3.03 -7.11
CA GLY A 39 -6.83 3.52 -6.50
C GLY A 39 -7.42 4.71 -7.24
N GLY A 40 -8.49 5.27 -6.69
CA GLY A 40 -9.20 6.41 -7.25
C GLY A 40 -10.26 6.97 -6.31
N LEU A 41 -10.54 8.26 -6.47
CA LEU A 41 -11.65 8.95 -5.82
C LEU A 41 -12.82 9.03 -6.81
N PHE A 42 -14.00 8.66 -6.35
CA PHE A 42 -15.19 8.54 -7.17
C PHE A 42 -16.36 9.24 -6.48
N VAL A 43 -17.21 9.87 -7.28
CA VAL A 43 -18.45 10.49 -6.76
C VAL A 43 -19.53 9.45 -6.45
N ASP A 44 -19.50 8.30 -7.13
CA ASP A 44 -20.54 7.27 -7.04
C ASP A 44 -19.98 5.88 -6.69
N ARG A 45 -20.74 5.14 -5.89
CA ARG A 45 -20.37 3.80 -5.39
C ARG A 45 -20.23 2.79 -6.53
N ALA A 46 -21.12 2.84 -7.51
CA ALA A 46 -21.12 1.88 -8.60
C ALA A 46 -19.92 2.09 -9.51
N GLN A 47 -19.50 3.35 -9.72
CA GLN A 47 -18.27 3.66 -10.45
C GLN A 47 -17.03 3.14 -9.70
N ALA A 48 -16.96 3.40 -8.39
CA ALA A 48 -15.89 2.92 -7.53
C ALA A 48 -15.79 1.37 -7.54
N LEU A 49 -16.94 0.68 -7.45
CA LEU A 49 -17.00 -0.77 -7.50
C LEU A 49 -16.60 -1.32 -8.87
N ARG A 50 -17.04 -0.68 -9.97
CA ARG A 50 -16.67 -1.08 -11.33
C ARG A 50 -15.15 -1.00 -11.53
N PHE A 51 -14.52 0.07 -11.05
CA PHE A 51 -13.07 0.21 -11.08
C PHE A 51 -12.39 -0.93 -10.33
N ALA A 52 -12.77 -1.16 -9.06
CA ALA A 52 -12.19 -2.22 -8.23
C ALA A 52 -12.35 -3.62 -8.88
N LEU A 53 -13.51 -3.90 -9.46
CA LEU A 53 -13.77 -5.17 -10.15
C LEU A 53 -12.98 -5.30 -11.44
N PHE A 54 -12.91 -4.26 -12.26
CA PHE A 54 -12.15 -4.30 -13.50
C PHE A 54 -10.67 -4.60 -13.22
N GLU A 55 -10.11 -3.92 -12.22
CA GLU A 55 -8.69 -3.97 -11.91
C GLU A 55 -8.25 -5.26 -11.20
N ASN A 56 -9.18 -5.92 -10.51
CA ASN A 56 -8.89 -7.16 -9.79
C ASN A 56 -9.16 -8.45 -10.61
N GLY A 57 -9.59 -8.32 -11.87
CA GLY A 57 -9.94 -9.47 -12.72
C GLY A 57 -11.39 -9.95 -12.55
N ARG A 58 -12.31 -9.04 -12.24
CA ARG A 58 -13.76 -9.27 -12.05
C ARG A 58 -14.07 -10.26 -10.93
N ASN A 59 -13.31 -10.22 -9.85
CA ASN A 59 -13.49 -11.04 -8.67
C ASN A 59 -14.08 -10.22 -7.50
N PRO A 60 -15.40 -10.31 -7.26
CA PRO A 60 -16.05 -9.57 -6.17
C PRO A 60 -15.54 -9.95 -4.77
N ARG A 61 -14.97 -11.16 -4.59
CA ARG A 61 -14.43 -11.61 -3.30
C ARG A 61 -13.17 -10.85 -2.88
N ALA A 62 -12.53 -10.19 -3.83
CA ALA A 62 -11.35 -9.37 -3.58
C ALA A 62 -11.70 -7.86 -3.54
N VAL A 63 -12.95 -7.52 -3.20
CA VAL A 63 -13.35 -6.16 -2.84
C VAL A 63 -13.89 -6.16 -1.41
N ILE A 64 -13.27 -5.41 -0.52
CA ILE A 64 -13.69 -5.27 0.88
C ILE A 64 -14.25 -3.86 1.09
N MET A 65 -15.47 -3.79 1.65
CA MET A 65 -16.02 -2.52 2.09
C MET A 65 -15.52 -2.18 3.48
N VAL A 66 -14.93 -1.00 3.62
CA VAL A 66 -14.41 -0.49 4.89
C VAL A 66 -15.45 0.46 5.50
N PRO A 67 -15.97 0.16 6.70
CA PRO A 67 -16.77 1.12 7.44
C PRO A 67 -15.86 2.23 7.99
N GLY A 68 -16.31 3.48 7.90
CA GLY A 68 -15.58 4.64 8.41
C GLY A 68 -15.00 5.55 7.31
N VAL A 69 -14.20 6.52 7.75
CA VAL A 69 -13.56 7.52 6.88
C VAL A 69 -12.28 6.93 6.28
N MET A 70 -12.15 7.05 4.98
CA MET A 70 -11.06 6.48 4.20
C MET A 70 -10.47 7.56 3.28
N SER A 71 -9.18 7.83 3.46
CA SER A 71 -8.41 8.70 2.57
C SER A 71 -7.73 7.89 1.47
N LEU A 72 -7.64 8.50 0.29
CA LEU A 72 -6.85 8.02 -0.83
C LEU A 72 -5.52 8.76 -0.89
N ASP A 73 -4.46 8.09 -0.44
CA ASP A 73 -3.10 8.61 -0.50
C ASP A 73 -2.27 7.77 -1.47
N LEU A 74 -2.37 8.05 -2.78
CA LEU A 74 -1.56 7.40 -3.83
C LEU A 74 -0.15 8.00 -3.94
N ASN A 75 0.42 8.37 -2.79
CA ASN A 75 1.73 8.99 -2.74
C ASN A 75 2.80 7.93 -3.10
N MET A 76 3.15 7.86 -4.38
CA MET A 76 4.43 7.33 -4.84
C MET A 76 5.53 8.28 -4.36
N ARG A 77 5.74 8.39 -3.04
CA ARG A 77 6.99 8.94 -2.56
C ARG A 77 8.02 7.85 -2.84
N PRO A 78 9.02 8.06 -3.71
CA PRO A 78 10.25 7.30 -3.53
C PRO A 78 10.64 7.58 -2.09
N SER A 79 10.56 6.56 -1.23
CA SER A 79 11.05 6.68 0.14
C SER A 79 12.45 7.26 0.01
N PRO A 80 12.75 8.47 0.52
CA PRO A 80 14.12 8.73 0.85
C PRO A 80 14.34 7.77 2.03
N GLN A 81 14.94 6.60 1.76
CA GLN A 81 15.71 5.89 2.77
C GLN A 81 16.86 6.81 3.16
N ASN A 82 16.56 7.90 3.87
CA ASN A 82 17.55 8.86 4.34
C ASN A 82 17.98 8.38 5.72
N ASN A 83 19.05 7.59 5.72
CA ASN A 83 20.24 7.88 6.51
C ASN A 83 20.05 8.10 8.01
N THR A 84 19.44 7.18 8.74
CA THR A 84 19.57 7.12 10.22
C THR A 84 20.66 6.15 10.64
N ASP A 85 21.91 6.46 10.31
CA ASP A 85 23.11 5.86 10.95
C ASP A 85 24.28 6.85 11.08
N ARG A 86 24.05 8.16 10.95
CA ARG A 86 25.10 9.18 11.18
C ARG A 86 24.97 9.99 12.48
N GLU A 87 24.03 9.63 13.36
CA GLU A 87 23.81 10.34 14.63
C GLU A 87 24.16 9.48 15.84
N LYS A 88 25.40 8.95 15.86
CA LYS A 88 26.07 8.43 17.06
C LYS A 88 27.45 9.06 17.26
N ALA A 89 27.58 10.37 17.08
CA ALA A 89 28.88 11.03 17.23
C ALA A 89 28.85 12.48 17.74
N ARG A 90 27.79 12.93 18.44
CA ARG A 90 27.75 14.33 18.92
C ARG A 90 27.50 14.55 20.41
N ASP A 91 27.05 13.53 21.15
CA ASP A 91 26.81 13.66 22.59
C ASP A 91 27.68 12.71 23.43
N ASN A 92 29.01 12.75 23.22
CA ASN A 92 29.94 12.30 24.27
C ASN A 92 30.55 13.54 24.95
N PRO A 93 30.11 13.89 26.17
CA PRO A 93 30.65 15.04 26.92
C PRO A 93 32.10 14.83 27.41
N ALA A 94 32.77 13.72 27.09
CA ALA A 94 34.15 13.47 27.52
C ALA A 94 35.24 14.20 26.71
N ILE A 95 34.92 14.85 25.59
CA ILE A 95 35.92 15.57 24.77
C ILE A 95 35.67 17.08 24.84
N ARG A 96 35.92 17.67 26.00
CA ARG A 96 36.22 19.11 26.10
C ARG A 96 37.61 19.27 26.70
N LEU A 97 38.58 19.37 25.80
CA LEU A 97 39.95 19.80 26.05
C LEU A 97 39.93 21.19 26.71
N VAL A 98 40.67 21.39 27.81
CA VAL A 98 41.17 22.73 28.19
C VAL A 98 42.59 22.65 28.72
N ALA A 99 43.45 23.43 28.03
CA ALA A 99 44.77 24.01 28.35
C ALA A 99 45.86 23.14 28.99
#